data_AF-A0A532AQU0-F1
#
_entry.id   AF-A0A532AQU0-F1
#
_cell.length_a   1.000
_cell.length_b   1.000
_cell.length_c   1.000
_cell.angle_alpha   90.00
_cell.angle_beta   90.00
_cell.angle_gamma   90.00
#
_symmetry.space_group_name_H-M   'P 1'
#
loop_
_entity.id
_entity.type
_entity.pdbx_description
1 polymer ?
#
loop_
_entity_poly.entity_id
_entity_poly.type
_entity_poly.pdbx_seq_one_letter_code
_entity_poly.pdbx_strand_id
1 'polypeptide(L)'
;MKEPAFEELLTSIRQAGKIRQGVMKPARVTTFRPADVKSVREKLKASQTEFALMIGVSVSTLRNWEQGRRTPDGPALALLRVAACNPRAVAEALHREPRKGAA
;
A
#
# COMPACT_ATOMS: atom_id res chain seq x y z
N MET A 1 -12.32 -15.04 29.68
CA MET A 1 -12.26 -13.72 29.01
C MET A 1 -13.22 -12.79 29.71
N LYS A 2 -12.99 -11.48 29.71
CA LYS A 2 -13.96 -10.51 30.24
C LYS A 2 -15.13 -10.42 29.24
N GLU A 3 -16.36 -10.67 29.67
CA GLU A 3 -17.59 -10.54 28.85
C GLU A 3 -17.64 -9.29 27.96
N PRO A 4 -17.30 -8.07 28.43
CA PRO A 4 -17.35 -6.88 27.59
C PRO A 4 -16.43 -6.92 26.37
N ALA A 5 -15.25 -7.56 26.48
CA ALA A 5 -14.32 -7.67 25.37
C ALA A 5 -14.82 -8.64 24.28
N PHE A 6 -15.59 -9.66 24.68
CA PHE A 6 -16.18 -10.62 23.75
C PHE A 6 -17.31 -9.99 22.93
N GLU A 7 -18.17 -9.20 23.57
CA GLU A 7 -19.25 -8.47 22.88
C GLU A 7 -18.72 -7.41 21.91
N GLU A 8 -17.63 -6.72 22.27
CA GLU A 8 -16.95 -5.78 21.39
C GLU A 8 -16.40 -6.47 20.13
N LEU A 9 -15.83 -7.68 20.29
CA LEU A 9 -15.34 -8.48 19.17
C LEU A 9 -16.49 -8.93 18.25
N LEU A 10 -17.58 -9.46 18.80
CA LEU A 10 -18.76 -9.86 18.02
C LEU A 10 -19.34 -8.68 17.23
N THR A 11 -19.39 -7.51 17.85
CA THR A 11 -19.84 -6.28 17.20
C THR A 11 -18.94 -5.90 16.03
N SER A 12 -17.62 -5.92 16.23
CA SER A 12 -16.64 -5.62 15.19
C SER A 12 -16.73 -6.58 13.99
N ILE A 13 -16.90 -7.88 14.23
CA ILE A 13 -17.04 -8.89 13.15
C ILE A 13 -18.32 -8.66 12.34
N ARG A 14 -19.45 -8.37 13.01
CA ARG A 14 -20.73 -8.06 12.32
C ARG A 14 -20.62 -6.79 11.46
N GLN A 15 -19.95 -5.76 11.98
CA GLN A 15 -19.69 -4.53 11.23
C GLN A 15 -18.82 -4.80 9.99
N ALA A 16 -17.75 -5.61 10.13
CA ALA A 16 -16.89 -5.99 9.01
C ALA A 16 -17.68 -6.70 7.89
N GLY A 17 -18.61 -7.59 8.25
CA GLY A 17 -19.52 -8.24 7.30
C GLY A 17 -20.39 -7.25 6.52
N LYS A 18 -21.03 -6.30 7.23
CA LYS A 18 -21.87 -5.26 6.61
C LYS A 18 -21.08 -4.32 5.71
N ILE A 19 -19.84 -4.00 6.09
CA ILE A 19 -18.92 -3.21 5.26
C ILE A 19 -18.60 -3.97 3.97
N ARG A 20 -18.28 -5.27 4.07
CA ARG A 20 -17.96 -6.09 2.90
C ARG A 20 -19.14 -6.23 1.93
N GLN A 21 -20.37 -6.22 2.44
CA GLN A 21 -21.60 -6.25 1.65
C GLN A 21 -22.03 -4.87 1.09
N GLY A 22 -21.32 -3.79 1.45
CA GLY A 22 -21.67 -2.43 1.04
C GLY A 22 -22.86 -1.80 1.78
N VAL A 23 -23.41 -2.49 2.78
CA VAL A 23 -24.55 -2.03 3.60
C VAL A 23 -24.11 -0.99 4.64
N MET A 24 -22.84 -0.99 5.02
CA MET A 24 -22.26 -0.05 5.99
C MET A 24 -20.96 0.56 5.44
N LYS A 25 -20.74 1.86 5.66
CA LYS A 25 -19.48 2.51 5.28
C LYS A 25 -18.39 2.20 6.33
N PRO A 26 -17.14 1.95 5.91
CA PRO A 26 -16.03 1.79 6.84
C PRO A 26 -15.83 3.05 7.69
N ALA A 27 -15.55 2.88 8.99
CA ALA A 27 -15.27 4.00 9.90
C ALA A 27 -14.02 4.81 9.50
N ARG A 28 -13.03 4.15 8.89
CA ARG A 28 -11.84 4.79 8.32
C ARG A 28 -11.42 4.09 7.04
N VAL A 29 -11.18 4.87 5.99
CA VAL A 29 -10.52 4.39 4.77
C VAL A 29 -9.16 5.06 4.71
N THR A 30 -8.10 4.25 4.63
CA THR A 30 -6.74 4.80 4.53
C THR A 30 -6.37 4.83 3.04
N THR A 31 -6.69 5.93 2.36
CA THR A 31 -6.36 6.17 0.94
C THR A 31 -5.01 6.87 0.81
N PHE A 32 -4.15 6.44 -0.11
CA PHE A 32 -3.03 7.27 -0.57
C PHE A 32 -3.56 8.28 -1.58
N ARG A 33 -3.27 9.57 -1.38
CA ARG A 33 -3.54 10.61 -2.36
C ARG A 33 -2.46 10.56 -3.47
N PRO A 34 -2.75 11.06 -4.68
CA PRO A 34 -1.78 11.11 -5.77
C PRO A 34 -0.45 11.79 -5.39
N ALA A 35 -0.54 12.88 -4.61
CA ALA A 35 0.60 13.61 -4.09
C ALA A 35 1.49 12.77 -3.16
N ASP A 36 0.91 11.79 -2.45
CA ASP A 36 1.64 10.95 -1.52
C ASP A 36 2.56 9.98 -2.28
N VAL A 37 2.09 9.42 -3.40
CA VAL A 37 2.88 8.48 -4.24
C VAL A 37 4.12 9.17 -4.82
N LYS A 38 3.94 10.37 -5.37
CA LYS A 38 5.03 11.19 -5.90
C LYS A 38 6.04 11.54 -4.81
N SER A 39 5.55 11.94 -3.63
CA SER A 39 6.42 12.30 -2.50
C SER A 39 7.27 11.12 -2.00
N VAL A 40 6.72 9.90 -1.98
CA VAL A 40 7.45 8.69 -1.58
C VAL A 40 8.59 8.41 -2.55
N ARG A 41 8.33 8.51 -3.86
CA ARG A 41 9.37 8.35 -4.88
C ARG A 41 10.48 9.40 -4.74
N GLU A 42 10.11 10.65 -4.51
CA GLU A 42 11.08 11.75 -4.39
C GLU A 42 11.95 11.60 -3.13
N LYS A 43 11.38 11.12 -2.01
CA LYS A 43 12.16 10.78 -0.80
C LYS A 43 13.20 9.69 -1.04
N LEU A 44 12.92 8.77 -1.95
CA LEU A 44 13.84 7.72 -2.39
C LEU A 44 14.86 8.21 -3.43
N LYS A 45 14.75 9.47 -3.89
CA LYS A 45 15.58 10.04 -4.97
C LYS A 45 15.59 9.18 -6.24
N ALA A 46 14.47 8.51 -6.52
CA ALA A 46 14.32 7.62 -7.67
C ALA A 46 13.57 8.31 -8.82
N SER A 47 13.99 8.01 -10.06
CA SER A 47 13.19 8.30 -11.25
C SER A 47 11.89 7.49 -11.26
N GLN A 48 10.93 7.88 -12.10
CA GLN A 48 9.69 7.08 -12.28
C GLN A 48 10.01 5.65 -12.72
N THR A 49 11.01 5.47 -13.58
CA THR A 49 11.42 4.16 -14.08
C THR A 49 12.01 3.29 -12.97
N GLU A 50 12.97 3.82 -12.22
CA GLU A 50 13.61 3.09 -11.11
C GLU A 50 12.59 2.74 -10.02
N PHE A 51 11.71 3.67 -9.67
CA PHE A 51 10.71 3.42 -8.64
C PHE A 51 9.64 2.42 -9.09
N ALA A 52 9.19 2.49 -10.33
CA ALA A 52 8.25 1.52 -10.89
C ALA A 52 8.86 0.10 -10.92
N LEU A 53 10.13 -0.01 -11.34
CA LEU A 53 10.88 -1.27 -11.31
C LEU A 53 10.98 -1.80 -9.87
N MET A 54 11.39 -0.95 -8.93
CA MET A 54 11.55 -1.27 -7.51
C MET A 54 10.26 -1.89 -6.94
N ILE A 55 9.11 -1.26 -7.16
CA ILE A 55 7.83 -1.73 -6.60
C ILE A 55 7.09 -2.74 -7.48
N GLY A 56 7.69 -3.18 -8.60
CA GLY A 56 7.13 -4.22 -9.46
C GLY A 56 5.91 -3.81 -10.29
N VAL A 57 5.84 -2.56 -10.76
CA VAL A 57 4.75 -2.06 -11.61
C VAL A 57 5.26 -1.42 -12.89
N SER A 58 4.38 -1.24 -13.89
CA SER A 58 4.74 -0.48 -15.07
C SER A 58 4.88 1.02 -14.78
N VAL A 59 5.76 1.72 -15.51
CA VAL A 59 5.87 3.18 -15.45
C VAL A 59 4.54 3.87 -15.75
N SER A 60 3.74 3.31 -16.66
CA SER A 60 2.39 3.80 -16.96
C SER A 60 1.44 3.69 -15.75
N THR A 61 1.52 2.61 -14.97
CA THR A 61 0.75 2.44 -13.74
C THR A 61 1.16 3.47 -12.69
N LEU A 62 2.47 3.66 -12.48
CA LEU A 62 2.98 4.68 -11.56
C LEU A 62 2.52 6.09 -11.97
N ARG A 63 2.60 6.44 -13.26
CA ARG A 63 2.12 7.73 -13.77
C ARG A 63 0.63 7.94 -13.53
N ASN A 64 -0.18 6.91 -13.74
CA ASN A 64 -1.62 6.98 -13.46
C ASN A 64 -1.90 7.25 -11.97
N TRP A 65 -1.08 6.71 -11.06
CA TRP A 65 -1.17 6.98 -9.63
C TRP A 65 -0.72 8.39 -9.27
N GLU A 66 0.44 8.84 -9.73
CA GLU A 66 0.97 10.19 -9.45
C GLU A 66 0.07 11.30 -10.01
N GLN A 67 -0.63 11.04 -11.12
CA GLN A 67 -1.61 11.95 -11.72
C GLN A 67 -3.02 11.81 -11.13
N GLY A 68 -3.27 10.81 -10.29
CA GLY A 68 -4.57 10.55 -9.68
C GLY A 68 -5.64 10.02 -10.62
N ARG A 69 -5.26 9.54 -11.81
CA ARG A 69 -6.18 8.84 -12.73
C ARG A 69 -6.60 7.47 -12.19
N ARG A 70 -5.75 6.86 -11.35
CA ARG A 70 -6.03 5.63 -10.60
C ARG A 70 -5.46 5.73 -9.19
N THR A 71 -5.99 4.93 -8.28
CA THR A 71 -5.47 4.81 -6.92
C THR A 71 -4.77 3.47 -6.74
N PRO A 72 -3.61 3.42 -6.06
CA PRO A 72 -3.00 2.15 -5.68
C PRO A 72 -3.88 1.44 -4.66
N ASP A 73 -4.01 0.12 -4.80
CA ASP A 73 -4.78 -0.75 -3.94
C ASP A 73 -3.97 -1.99 -3.52
N GLY A 74 -4.57 -2.78 -2.62
CA GLY A 74 -4.04 -4.08 -2.22
C GLY A 74 -2.55 -4.07 -1.82
N PRO A 75 -1.73 -5.00 -2.37
CA PRO A 75 -0.30 -5.10 -2.07
C PRO A 75 0.50 -3.84 -2.41
N ALA A 76 0.16 -3.14 -3.51
CA ALA A 76 0.87 -1.93 -3.91
C ALA A 76 0.70 -0.81 -2.88
N LEU A 77 -0.52 -0.64 -2.36
CA LEU A 77 -0.81 0.30 -1.29
C LEU A 77 -0.03 -0.02 0.00
N ALA A 78 0.08 -1.32 0.34
CA ALA A 78 0.87 -1.76 1.49
C ALA A 78 2.36 -1.43 1.29
N LEU A 79 2.93 -1.70 0.12
CA LEU A 79 4.33 -1.41 -0.18
C LEU A 79 4.62 0.10 -0.17
N LEU A 80 3.72 0.93 -0.72
CA LEU A 80 3.84 2.39 -0.66
C LEU A 80 3.81 2.91 0.78
N ARG A 81 3.04 2.29 1.69
CA ARG A 81 3.09 2.62 3.13
C ARG A 81 4.44 2.30 3.74
N VAL A 82 4.97 1.11 3.46
CA VAL A 82 6.28 0.71 3.98
C VAL A 82 7.37 1.65 3.44
N ALA A 83 7.33 1.99 2.15
CA ALA A 83 8.26 2.93 1.52
C ALA A 83 8.13 4.35 2.08
N ALA A 84 6.92 4.79 2.45
CA ALA A 84 6.71 6.09 3.08
C ALA A 84 7.31 6.15 4.51
N CYS A 85 7.22 5.05 5.27
CA CYS A 85 7.71 4.97 6.64
C CYS A 85 9.22 4.69 6.72
N ASN A 86 9.73 3.76 5.89
CA ASN A 86 11.13 3.36 5.89
C ASN A 86 11.63 3.18 4.44
N PRO A 87 11.90 4.29 3.73
CA PRO A 87 12.35 4.26 2.35
C PRO A 87 13.67 3.51 2.18
N ARG A 88 14.59 3.65 3.15
CA ARG A 88 15.91 2.99 3.10
C ARG A 88 15.79 1.46 3.12
N ALA A 89 14.96 0.90 4.01
CA ALA A 89 14.76 -0.55 4.06
C ALA A 89 14.13 -1.10 2.78
N VAL A 90 13.22 -0.36 2.16
CA VAL A 90 12.60 -0.74 0.88
C VAL A 90 13.64 -0.72 -0.24
N ALA A 91 14.45 0.34 -0.32
CA ALA A 91 15.54 0.42 -1.29
C ALA A 91 16.52 -0.74 -1.10
N GLU A 92 17.01 -0.99 0.13
CA GLU A 92 17.93 -2.09 0.43
C GLU A 92 17.34 -3.48 0.08
N ALA A 93 16.07 -3.71 0.42
CA ALA A 93 15.40 -4.98 0.13
C ALA A 93 15.22 -5.25 -1.36
N LEU A 94 14.99 -4.20 -2.15
CA LEU A 94 14.67 -4.30 -3.57
C LEU A 94 15.90 -4.10 -4.49
N HIS A 95 16.98 -3.50 -3.97
CA HIS A 95 18.28 -3.41 -4.66
C HIS A 95 19.17 -4.64 -4.48
N ARG A 96 18.78 -5.63 -3.65
CA ARG A 96 19.53 -6.89 -3.57
C ARG A 96 19.43 -7.60 -4.93
N GLU A 97 20.57 -7.72 -5.62
CA GLU A 97 20.66 -8.36 -6.94
C GLU A 97 19.88 -9.69 -6.99
N PRO A 98 19.25 -10.03 -8.13
CA PRO A 98 18.62 -11.33 -8.30
C PRO A 98 19.68 -12.39 -8.01
N ARG A 99 19.37 -13.28 -7.05
CA ARG A 99 20.21 -14.42 -6.74
C ARG A 99 20.36 -15.22 -8.04
N LYS A 100 21.51 -15.11 -8.72
CA LYS A 100 21.86 -15.99 -9.84
C LYS A 100 21.78 -17.43 -9.30
N GLY A 101 20.80 -18.19 -9.76
CA GLY A 101 20.62 -19.59 -9.37
C GLY A 101 19.21 -19.92 -8.88
N ALA A 102 18.25 -19.87 -9.80
CA ALA A 102 17.01 -20.65 -9.72
C ALA A 102 16.62 -21.00 -11.16
N ALA A 103 17.40 -21.91 -11.75
CA ALA A 103 17.07 -22.68 -12.94
C ALA A 103 17.44 -24.12 -12.62
#